data_AF-A0A923Q5Q5-F1
#
_entry.id   AF-A0A923Q5Q5-F1
#
_cell.length_a   1.000
_cell.length_b   1.000
_cell.length_c   1.000
_cell.angle_alpha   90.00
_cell.angle_beta   90.00
_cell.angle_gamma   90.00
#
_symmetry.space_group_name_H-M   'P 1'
#
loop_
_entity.id
_entity.type
_entity.pdbx_description
1 polymer ?
#
loop_
_entity_poly.entity_id
_entity_poly.type
_entity_poly.pdbx_seq_one_letter_code
_entity_poly.pdbx_strand_id
1 'polypeptide(L)'
;MKNVLVTISLVLTAFNALALPVHTSRLEDYKTGVKIALLEHPVPCIAETGDVYEDSLLAVIEKATSAELQMPGAQPLVVFTYGTETERTTASVTTSADNRTVMDVKIEAATLVSESFNLGDIAQPNIVTRNVWKTVGIVICH
;
A
#
# COMPACT_ATOMS: atom_id res chain seq x y z
N MET A 1 -21.92 25.05 47.23
CA MET A 1 -21.56 23.80 46.51
C MET A 1 -20.91 24.21 45.20
N LYS A 2 -19.60 23.99 45.03
CA LYS A 2 -18.86 24.30 43.79
C LYS A 2 -18.42 22.98 43.17
N ASN A 3 -19.04 22.60 42.05
CA ASN A 3 -18.61 21.47 41.24
C ASN A 3 -17.50 21.93 40.30
N VAL A 4 -16.30 21.41 40.50
CA VAL A 4 -15.17 21.59 39.58
C VAL A 4 -15.29 20.52 38.50
N LEU A 5 -15.63 20.93 37.28
CA LEU A 5 -15.45 20.08 36.10
C LEU A 5 -13.95 20.02 35.78
N VAL A 6 -13.38 18.83 35.88
CA VAL A 6 -12.04 18.53 35.35
C VAL A 6 -12.21 18.06 33.92
N THR A 7 -11.84 18.90 32.96
CA THR A 7 -11.75 18.55 31.54
C THR A 7 -10.47 17.75 31.32
N ILE A 8 -10.61 16.45 31.04
CA ILE A 8 -9.51 15.61 30.55
C ILE A 8 -9.34 15.95 29.06
N SER A 9 -8.32 16.75 28.74
CA SER A 9 -7.90 16.96 27.35
C SER A 9 -7.24 15.69 26.83
N LEU A 10 -8.00 14.89 26.08
CA LEU A 10 -7.47 13.78 25.28
C LEU A 10 -6.72 14.39 24.09
N VAL A 11 -5.39 14.50 24.20
CA VAL A 11 -4.54 14.85 23.07
C VAL A 11 -4.48 13.61 22.17
N LEU A 12 -5.36 13.56 21.16
CA LEU A 12 -5.20 12.61 20.05
C LEU A 12 -3.99 13.04 19.23
N THR A 13 -2.82 12.52 19.56
CA THR A 13 -1.70 12.52 18.62
C THR A 13 -2.05 11.56 17.50
N ALA A 14 -2.42 12.10 16.33
CA ALA A 14 -2.43 11.32 15.09
C ALA A 14 -0.98 10.89 14.82
N PHE A 15 -0.65 9.65 15.17
CA PHE A 15 0.61 9.04 14.76
C PHE A 15 0.54 8.86 13.25
N ASN A 16 1.26 9.69 12.51
CA ASN A 16 1.51 9.43 11.10
C ASN A 16 2.25 8.10 11.01
N ALA A 17 1.65 7.11 10.33
CA ALA A 17 2.30 5.84 10.05
C ALA A 17 3.63 6.14 9.33
N LEU A 18 4.75 5.83 10.00
CA LEU A 18 6.07 5.99 9.41
C LEU A 18 6.33 4.76 8.54
N ALA A 19 6.32 4.94 7.23
CA ALA A 19 6.84 3.96 6.30
C ALA A 19 8.37 3.93 6.43
N LEU A 20 8.90 2.79 6.88
CA LEU A 20 10.32 2.53 7.03
C LEU A 20 10.79 1.69 5.84
N PRO A 21 11.70 2.22 4.99
CA PRO A 21 12.21 1.43 3.87
C PRO A 21 12.93 0.19 4.39
N VAL A 22 12.63 -0.97 3.80
CA VAL A 22 13.36 -2.22 4.06
C VAL A 22 14.73 -2.08 3.43
N HIS A 23 15.79 -2.31 4.23
CA HIS A 23 17.15 -2.39 3.71
C HIS A 23 17.23 -3.45 2.59
N THR A 24 17.87 -3.11 1.47
CA THR A 24 17.97 -4.00 0.30
C THR A 24 18.56 -5.38 0.64
N SER A 25 19.50 -5.44 1.59
CA SER A 25 20.08 -6.71 2.08
C SER A 25 19.09 -7.64 2.79
N ARG A 26 17.91 -7.13 3.16
CA ARG A 26 16.84 -7.85 3.85
C ARG A 26 15.62 -8.10 2.96
N LEU A 27 15.57 -7.54 1.76
CA LEU A 27 14.40 -7.62 0.89
C LEU A 27 13.99 -9.08 0.62
N GLU A 28 14.96 -9.94 0.32
CA GLU A 28 14.72 -11.37 0.06
C GLU A 28 14.21 -12.13 1.29
N ASP A 29 14.61 -11.73 2.51
CA ASP A 29 14.07 -12.31 3.75
C ASP A 29 12.58 -11.99 3.89
N TYR A 30 12.17 -10.74 3.59
CA TYR A 30 10.76 -10.33 3.65
C TYR A 30 9.92 -11.03 2.58
N LYS A 31 10.42 -11.12 1.34
CA LYS A 31 9.76 -11.89 0.27
C LYS A 31 9.55 -13.34 0.69
N THR A 32 10.59 -13.97 1.22
CA THR A 32 10.55 -15.37 1.65
C THR A 32 9.56 -15.58 2.80
N GLY A 33 9.59 -14.72 3.82
CA GLY A 33 8.68 -14.80 4.96
C GLY A 33 7.21 -14.69 4.55
N VAL A 34 6.88 -13.72 3.69
CA VAL A 34 5.50 -13.55 3.19
C VAL A 34 5.09 -14.74 2.32
N LYS A 35 5.97 -15.23 1.44
CA LYS A 35 5.68 -16.43 0.62
C LYS A 35 5.38 -17.66 1.47
N ILE A 36 6.16 -17.91 2.51
CA ILE A 36 5.93 -19.03 3.44
C ILE A 36 4.57 -18.87 4.11
N ALA A 37 4.27 -17.68 4.63
CA ALA A 37 2.99 -17.41 5.30
C ALA A 37 1.79 -17.62 4.36
N LEU A 38 1.89 -17.21 3.09
CA LEU A 38 0.86 -17.42 2.06
C LEU A 38 0.69 -18.90 1.65
N LEU A 39 1.77 -19.69 1.68
CA LEU A 39 1.70 -21.13 1.37
C LEU A 39 1.08 -21.92 2.53
N GLU A 40 1.38 -21.53 3.78
CA GLU A 40 0.79 -22.14 4.97
C GLU A 40 -0.69 -21.75 5.15
N HIS A 41 -1.02 -20.50 4.83
CA HIS A 41 -2.38 -19.94 4.95
C HIS A 41 -2.76 -19.20 3.66
N PRO A 42 -3.23 -19.92 2.63
CA PRO A 42 -3.63 -19.29 1.38
C PRO A 42 -4.82 -18.35 1.57
N VAL A 43 -4.70 -17.13 1.03
CA VAL A 43 -5.79 -16.15 0.96
C VAL A 43 -6.37 -16.12 -0.47
N PRO A 44 -7.64 -16.49 -0.69
CA PRO A 44 -8.28 -16.34 -2.00
C PRO A 44 -8.31 -14.88 -2.44
N CYS A 45 -8.05 -14.66 -3.73
CA CYS A 45 -8.03 -13.32 -4.33
C CYS A 45 -9.22 -13.09 -5.25
N ILE A 46 -9.78 -11.89 -5.21
CA ILE A 46 -10.84 -11.41 -6.10
C ILE A 46 -10.33 -10.15 -6.80
N ALA A 47 -10.42 -10.14 -8.13
CA ALA A 47 -10.16 -8.93 -8.91
C ALA A 47 -11.32 -7.95 -8.71
N GLU A 48 -11.04 -6.76 -8.18
CA GLU A 48 -12.05 -5.71 -8.02
C GLU A 48 -12.18 -4.86 -9.28
N THR A 49 -11.06 -4.54 -9.93
CA THR A 49 -11.04 -3.69 -11.12
C THR A 49 -9.89 -4.04 -12.05
N GLY A 50 -10.14 -3.88 -13.36
CA GLY A 50 -9.14 -4.00 -14.42
C GLY A 50 -8.63 -5.42 -14.68
N ASP A 51 -7.85 -5.56 -15.76
CA ASP A 51 -7.08 -6.76 -16.05
C ASP A 51 -5.74 -6.67 -15.29
N VAL A 52 -5.77 -6.86 -13.97
CA VAL A 52 -4.55 -7.27 -13.28
C VAL A 52 -4.30 -8.70 -13.77
N TYR A 53 -3.46 -8.82 -14.79
CA TYR A 53 -3.04 -10.13 -15.29
C TYR A 53 -2.66 -11.00 -14.10
N GLU A 54 -3.14 -12.24 -14.14
CA GLU A 54 -2.91 -13.37 -13.22
C GLU A 54 -1.43 -13.71 -12.97
N ASP A 55 -0.52 -12.75 -12.93
CA ASP A 55 0.69 -12.90 -12.15
C ASP A 55 0.22 -13.20 -10.72
N SER A 56 0.30 -14.47 -10.33
CA SER A 56 -0.07 -14.94 -9.00
C SER A 56 0.50 -13.95 -7.96
N LEU A 57 -0.22 -13.69 -6.87
CA LEU A 57 0.25 -12.85 -5.77
C LEU A 57 1.75 -13.08 -5.44
N LEU A 58 2.20 -14.34 -5.50
CA LEU A 58 3.59 -14.75 -5.32
C LEU A 58 4.56 -14.17 -6.37
N ALA A 59 4.15 -14.05 -7.64
CA ALA A 59 4.94 -13.46 -8.71
C ALA A 59 5.15 -11.95 -8.52
N VAL A 60 4.13 -11.23 -8.04
CA VAL A 60 4.26 -9.80 -7.71
C VAL A 60 5.25 -9.59 -6.57
N ILE A 61 5.14 -10.39 -5.51
CA ILE A 61 6.09 -10.36 -4.39
C ILE A 61 7.50 -10.69 -4.87
N GLU A 62 7.65 -11.69 -5.74
CA GLU A 62 8.97 -12.10 -6.23
C GLU A 62 9.66 -11.01 -7.07
N LYS A 63 8.92 -10.37 -7.97
CA LYS A 63 9.44 -9.32 -8.86
C LYS A 63 9.73 -8.02 -8.13
N ALA A 64 9.27 -7.84 -6.89
CA ALA A 64 9.46 -6.60 -6.14
C ALA A 64 10.93 -6.18 -6.04
N THR A 65 11.20 -4.92 -6.34
CA THR A 65 12.54 -4.32 -6.31
C THR A 65 12.77 -3.48 -5.04
N SER A 66 11.70 -3.13 -4.34
CA SER A 66 11.75 -2.47 -3.04
C SER A 66 10.62 -2.96 -2.12
N ALA A 67 10.80 -2.73 -0.83
CA ALA A 67 9.76 -2.93 0.17
C ALA A 67 9.82 -1.86 1.26
N GLU A 68 8.68 -1.59 1.89
CA GLU A 68 8.55 -0.68 3.02
C GLU A 68 7.75 -1.35 4.13
N LEU A 69 8.15 -1.16 5.38
CA LEU A 69 7.40 -1.57 6.56
C LEU A 69 6.61 -0.40 7.11
N GLN A 70 5.32 -0.58 7.39
CA GLN A 70 4.51 0.48 7.99
C GLN A 70 4.03 0.04 9.38
N MET A 71 4.53 0.66 10.46
CA MET A 71 3.98 0.49 11.82
C MET A 71 4.24 1.71 12.72
N PRO A 72 3.37 2.05 13.71
CA PRO A 72 2.10 1.42 14.12
C PRO A 72 0.86 2.37 14.12
N GLY A 73 -0.33 1.84 13.76
CA GLY A 73 -1.64 2.51 13.92
C GLY A 73 -2.76 2.09 12.96
N ALA A 74 -2.44 1.64 11.74
CA ALA A 74 -3.32 0.97 10.78
C ALA A 74 -2.48 0.21 9.74
N GLN A 75 -2.97 -0.97 9.32
CA GLN A 75 -2.36 -1.97 8.40
C GLN A 75 -2.03 -1.36 7.03
N PRO A 76 -0.84 -1.62 6.42
CA PRO A 76 -0.24 -2.93 6.10
C PRO A 76 1.14 -3.20 6.75
N LEU A 77 1.55 -4.47 6.92
CA LEU A 77 2.86 -4.84 7.49
C LEU A 77 3.99 -4.46 6.55
N VAL A 78 3.87 -4.89 5.28
CA VAL A 78 4.90 -4.70 4.27
C VAL A 78 4.26 -4.35 2.93
N VAL A 79 4.81 -3.35 2.26
CA VAL A 79 4.41 -2.94 0.92
C VAL A 79 5.54 -3.26 -0.02
N PHE A 80 5.35 -4.25 -0.89
CA PHE A 80 6.28 -4.59 -1.95
C PHE A 80 5.98 -3.74 -3.18
N THR A 81 7.00 -3.18 -3.82
CA THR A 81 6.85 -2.42 -5.06
C THR A 81 7.72 -3.01 -6.15
N TYR A 82 7.11 -3.25 -7.31
CA TYR A 82 7.76 -3.50 -8.58
C TYR A 82 7.35 -2.40 -9.55
N GLY A 83 8.25 -1.94 -10.42
CA GLY A 83 7.87 -0.97 -11.43
C GLY A 83 8.97 -0.71 -12.45
N THR A 84 8.54 -0.23 -13.60
CA THR A 84 9.36 0.34 -14.67
C THR A 84 9.20 1.86 -14.65
N GLU A 85 9.69 2.55 -15.68
CA GLU A 85 9.50 4.00 -15.80
C GLU A 85 8.02 4.40 -15.99
N THR A 86 7.20 3.50 -16.53
CA THR A 86 5.80 3.80 -16.92
C THR A 86 4.77 2.92 -16.25
N GLU A 87 5.18 1.84 -15.57
CA GLU A 87 4.29 0.87 -14.91
C GLU A 87 4.74 0.65 -13.49
N ARG A 88 3.79 0.46 -12.58
CA ARG A 88 4.06 0.18 -11.17
C ARG A 88 3.03 -0.80 -10.63
N THR A 89 3.49 -1.83 -9.94
CA THR A 89 2.66 -2.76 -9.19
C THR A 89 3.07 -2.73 -7.72
N THR A 90 2.12 -2.49 -6.83
CA THR A 90 2.33 -2.50 -5.38
C THR A 90 1.51 -3.60 -4.74
N ALA A 91 2.13 -4.46 -3.94
CA ALA A 91 1.45 -5.45 -3.11
C ALA A 91 1.57 -5.07 -1.64
N SER A 92 0.45 -4.67 -1.04
CA SER A 92 0.33 -4.34 0.39
C SER A 92 -0.15 -5.56 1.15
N VAL A 93 0.70 -6.08 2.03
CA VAL A 93 0.45 -7.31 2.79
C VAL A 93 0.13 -6.96 4.23
N THR A 94 -1.04 -7.41 4.69
CA THR A 94 -1.50 -7.29 6.06
C THR A 94 -1.34 -8.62 6.76
N THR A 95 -0.83 -8.59 8.00
CA THR A 95 -0.62 -9.78 8.82
C THR A 95 -1.35 -9.71 10.15
N SER A 96 -1.43 -10.86 10.82
CA SER A 96 -1.76 -10.97 12.23
C SER A 96 -0.78 -10.17 13.11
N ALA A 97 -1.17 -9.89 14.36
CA ALA A 97 -0.38 -9.09 15.30
C ALA A 97 0.99 -9.70 15.66
N ASP A 98 1.14 -11.03 15.53
CA ASP A 98 2.40 -11.74 15.70
C ASP A 98 3.24 -11.82 14.41
N ASN A 99 2.74 -11.23 13.31
CA ASN A 99 3.33 -11.19 11.98
C ASN A 99 3.56 -12.57 11.34
N ARG A 100 2.80 -13.60 11.73
CA ARG A 100 2.97 -14.96 11.22
C ARG A 100 2.00 -15.37 10.13
N THR A 101 0.79 -14.83 10.17
CA THR A 101 -0.28 -15.18 9.22
C THR A 101 -0.58 -13.97 8.36
N VAL A 102 -0.62 -14.16 7.04
CA VAL A 102 -1.15 -13.14 6.13
C VAL A 102 -2.67 -13.18 6.25
N MET A 103 -3.28 -12.03 6.55
CA MET A 103 -4.73 -11.90 6.65
C MET A 103 -5.33 -11.30 5.38
N ASP A 104 -4.66 -10.28 4.82
CA ASP A 104 -5.16 -9.59 3.64
C ASP A 104 -4.00 -9.22 2.73
N VAL A 105 -4.26 -9.21 1.42
CA VAL A 105 -3.34 -8.60 0.46
C VAL A 105 -4.09 -7.73 -0.52
N LYS A 106 -3.59 -6.52 -0.73
CA LYS A 106 -4.06 -5.62 -1.79
C LYS A 106 -2.97 -5.45 -2.85
N ILE A 107 -3.26 -5.80 -4.09
CA ILE A 107 -2.39 -5.55 -5.23
C ILE A 107 -2.98 -4.41 -6.05
N GLU A 108 -2.18 -3.39 -6.35
CA GLU A 108 -2.56 -2.27 -7.21
C GLU A 108 -1.59 -2.16 -8.37
N ALA A 109 -2.11 -2.21 -9.59
CA ALA A 109 -1.38 -1.90 -10.80
C ALA A 109 -1.69 -0.47 -11.23
N ALA A 110 -0.66 0.30 -11.54
CA ALA A 110 -0.77 1.69 -11.97
C ALA A 110 0.13 1.97 -13.17
N THR A 111 -0.33 2.87 -14.04
CA THR A 111 0.45 3.36 -15.18
C THR A 111 0.69 4.86 -15.02
N LEU A 112 1.85 5.31 -15.50
CA LEU A 112 2.17 6.73 -15.52
C LEU A 112 1.48 7.37 -16.74
N VAL A 113 0.57 8.29 -16.48
CA VAL A 113 -0.17 9.00 -17.52
C VAL A 113 0.06 10.51 -17.39
N SER A 114 0.02 11.21 -18.52
CA SER A 114 0.06 12.67 -18.52
C SER A 114 -1.36 13.19 -18.44
N GLU A 115 -1.72 13.82 -17.32
CA GLU A 115 -3.04 14.43 -17.12
C GLU A 115 -2.93 15.94 -16.94
N SER A 116 -3.95 16.65 -17.41
CA SER A 116 -4.05 18.09 -17.31
C SER A 116 -4.89 18.50 -16.12
N PHE A 117 -4.33 19.34 -15.25
CA PHE A 117 -4.97 19.85 -14.05
C PHE A 117 -5.19 21.34 -14.19
N ASN A 118 -6.41 21.82 -13.93
CA ASN A 118 -6.63 23.25 -13.74
C ASN A 118 -6.25 23.63 -12.30
N LEU A 119 -5.17 24.39 -12.15
CA LEU A 119 -4.75 24.96 -10.87
C LEU A 119 -5.24 26.40 -10.68
N GLY A 120 -5.92 26.96 -11.67
CA GLY A 120 -6.59 28.26 -11.61
C GLY A 120 -8.08 28.11 -11.31
N ASP A 121 -8.81 29.21 -11.36
CA ASP A 121 -10.27 29.20 -11.28
C ASP A 121 -10.93 29.10 -12.67
N ILE A 122 -12.25 29.19 -12.74
CA ILE A 122 -13.00 29.07 -14.00
C ILE A 122 -12.94 30.33 -14.87
N ALA A 123 -12.68 31.50 -14.27
CA ALA A 123 -12.56 32.77 -14.98
C ALA A 123 -11.13 33.00 -15.50
N GLN A 124 -10.13 32.41 -14.84
CA GLN A 124 -8.71 32.43 -15.20
C GLN A 124 -8.12 31.02 -15.08
N PRO A 125 -8.39 30.13 -16.04
CA PRO A 125 -7.87 28.77 -16.01
C PRO A 125 -6.34 28.77 -16.13
N ASN A 126 -5.70 27.93 -15.32
CA ASN A 126 -4.27 27.64 -15.38
C ASN A 126 -4.08 26.13 -15.54
N ILE A 127 -4.04 25.68 -16.80
CA ILE A 127 -3.92 24.27 -17.13
C ILE A 127 -2.45 23.87 -17.11
N VAL A 128 -2.09 22.94 -16.23
CA VAL A 128 -0.76 22.33 -16.18
C VAL A 128 -0.86 20.84 -16.51
N THR A 129 0.05 20.35 -17.33
CA THR A 129 0.18 18.92 -17.60
C THR A 129 1.21 18.32 -16.64
N ARG A 130 0.84 17.26 -15.94
CA ARG A 130 1.71 16.53 -15.00
C ARG A 130 1.57 15.04 -15.22
N ASN A 131 2.68 14.33 -15.02
CA ASN A 131 2.66 12.88 -14.99
C ASN A 131 2.15 12.42 -13.61
N VAL A 132 1.12 11.59 -13.61
CA VAL A 132 0.50 11.02 -12.42
C VAL A 132 0.36 9.51 -12.58
N TRP A 133 0.50 8.78 -11.47
CA TRP A 133 0.19 7.36 -11.45
C TRP A 133 -1.31 7.18 -11.41
N LYS A 134 -1.86 6.50 -12.42
CA LYS A 134 -3.27 6.14 -12.49
C LYS A 134 -3.41 4.65 -12.23
N THR A 135 -4.17 4.29 -11.21
CA THR A 135 -4.51 2.89 -10.95
C THR A 135 -5.35 2.36 -12.09
N VAL A 136 -4.90 1.26 -12.69
CA VAL A 136 -5.57 0.58 -13.81
C VAL A 136 -6.11 -0.79 -13.41
N GLY A 137 -5.72 -1.31 -12.25
CA GLY A 137 -6.31 -2.52 -11.71
C GLY A 137 -6.02 -2.74 -10.22
N ILE A 138 -6.95 -3.44 -9.56
CA ILE A 138 -6.90 -3.75 -8.13
C ILE A 138 -7.34 -5.20 -7.92
N VAL A 139 -6.56 -5.95 -7.13
CA VAL A 139 -6.90 -7.27 -6.62
C VAL A 139 -6.86 -7.24 -5.09
N ILE A 140 -7.85 -7.83 -4.45
CA ILE A 140 -7.89 -7.97 -2.99
C ILE A 140 -7.99 -9.46 -2.63
N CYS A 141 -7.16 -9.89 -1.69
CA CYS A 141 -7.14 -11.24 -1.15
C CYS A 141 -7.47 -11.20 0.35
N HIS A 142 -8.32 -12.13 0.80
CA HIS A 142 -8.84 -12.27 2.17
C HIS A 142 -8.88 -13.73 2.60
#